data_AF-A0A351C5U4-F1
#
_entry.id   AF-A0A351C5U4-F1
#
_cell.length_a   1.000
_cell.length_b   1.000
_cell.length_c   1.000
_cell.angle_alpha   90.00
_cell.angle_beta   90.00
_cell.angle_gamma   90.00
#
_symmetry.space_group_name_H-M   'P 1'
#
loop_
_entity.id
_entity.type
_entity.pdbx_description
1 polymer ?
#
loop_
_entity_poly.entity_id
_entity_poly.type
_entity_poly.pdbx_seq_one_letter_code
_entity_poly.pdbx_strand_id
1 'polypeptide(L)'
;MEHTGFAPDTSSYPADHLVNVLLFLAHLADRQDIETLQRVTRVHVLSWMPLLIDALSQSGAKLFNEMGHEIEQTMLGIGVDSLGTESDYPPLMELPFDMDKAELAAIGIYLATPIESGLFISKARLAIEARSHRLPTGFGTRAMTIEGLFRSAGQYEAIGAVCDFFDQKIESKEELWKRWSDTGAAHWSGEWAKKLANTRRVIETLREAEDTSS
;
A
#
# COMPACT_ATOMS: atom_id res chain seq x y z
N MET A 1 -16.72 -13.00 9.26
CA MET A 1 -16.91 -12.60 10.67
C MET A 1 -18.28 -13.02 11.17
N GLU A 2 -19.39 -12.64 10.53
CA GLU A 2 -20.75 -12.92 11.04
C GLU A 2 -21.06 -14.42 11.25
N HIS A 3 -20.60 -15.30 10.36
CA HIS A 3 -20.84 -16.75 10.47
C HIS A 3 -19.95 -17.48 11.50
N THR A 4 -19.00 -16.81 12.14
CA THR A 4 -18.03 -17.44 13.06
C THR A 4 -18.36 -17.21 14.53
N GLY A 5 -19.47 -16.52 14.82
CA GLY A 5 -19.85 -16.11 16.17
C GLY A 5 -18.96 -15.01 16.77
N PHE A 6 -18.12 -14.36 15.96
CA PHE A 6 -17.33 -13.21 16.38
C PHE A 6 -18.12 -11.93 16.14
N ALA A 7 -18.21 -11.06 17.15
CA ALA A 7 -18.86 -9.76 17.07
C ALA A 7 -17.80 -8.65 17.14
N PRO A 8 -17.48 -7.96 16.03
CA PRO A 8 -16.54 -6.84 16.06
C PRO A 8 -17.13 -5.65 16.83
N ASP A 9 -16.27 -4.89 17.52
CA ASP A 9 -16.67 -3.60 18.06
C ASP A 9 -16.77 -2.58 16.93
N THR A 10 -17.97 -2.47 16.39
CA THR A 10 -18.33 -1.52 15.34
C THR A 10 -18.71 -0.14 15.87
N SER A 11 -18.80 0.00 17.20
CA SER A 11 -19.13 1.27 17.85
C SER A 11 -17.91 2.18 17.97
N SER A 12 -16.73 1.59 18.20
CA SER A 12 -15.46 2.32 18.29
C SER A 12 -14.72 2.39 16.96
N TYR A 13 -14.81 1.34 16.14
CA TYR A 13 -14.01 1.20 14.92
C TYR A 13 -14.79 0.52 13.79
N PRO A 14 -14.45 0.76 12.52
CA PRO A 14 -14.91 -0.07 11.42
C PRO A 14 -14.58 -1.57 11.62
N ALA A 15 -15.36 -2.47 11.03
CA ALA A 15 -15.18 -3.92 11.18
C ALA A 15 -13.83 -4.42 10.63
N ASP A 16 -13.28 -3.74 9.63
CA ASP A 16 -11.99 -3.99 8.98
C ASP A 16 -10.82 -3.27 9.68
N HIS A 17 -11.07 -2.57 10.78
CA HIS A 17 -10.01 -1.96 11.57
C HIS A 17 -9.05 -3.03 12.13
N LEU A 18 -7.75 -2.73 12.13
CA LEU A 18 -6.69 -3.66 12.56
C LEU A 18 -7.02 -4.38 13.88
N VAL A 19 -7.53 -3.64 14.88
CA VAL A 19 -7.91 -4.22 16.18
C VAL A 19 -8.98 -5.31 16.02
N ASN A 20 -10.04 -5.04 15.25
CA ASN A 20 -11.11 -6.01 15.00
C ASN A 20 -10.60 -7.22 14.20
N VAL A 21 -9.70 -7.00 13.25
CA VAL A 21 -9.07 -8.09 12.48
C VAL A 21 -8.22 -8.98 13.38
N LEU A 22 -7.35 -8.41 14.22
CA LEU A 22 -6.49 -9.18 15.14
C LEU A 22 -7.31 -9.96 16.17
N LEU A 23 -8.34 -9.35 16.75
CA LEU A 23 -9.27 -10.03 17.66
C LEU A 23 -10.01 -11.16 16.97
N PHE A 24 -10.38 -10.98 15.71
CA PHE A 24 -11.01 -12.04 14.92
C PHE A 24 -10.05 -13.21 14.65
N LEU A 25 -8.79 -12.94 14.30
CA LEU A 25 -7.78 -14.00 14.13
C LEU A 25 -7.54 -14.77 15.44
N ALA A 26 -7.46 -14.06 16.58
CA ALA A 26 -7.33 -14.68 17.89
C ALA A 26 -8.54 -15.58 18.22
N HIS A 27 -9.76 -15.11 17.95
CA HIS A 27 -10.98 -15.91 18.12
C HIS A 27 -10.98 -17.20 17.27
N LEU A 28 -10.49 -17.14 16.03
CA LEU A 28 -10.36 -18.33 15.18
C LEU A 28 -9.29 -19.30 15.72
N ALA A 29 -8.17 -18.77 16.21
CA ALA A 29 -7.09 -19.57 16.81
C ALA A 29 -7.56 -20.28 18.09
N ASP A 30 -8.26 -19.59 18.99
CA ASP A 30 -8.81 -20.16 20.22
C ASP A 30 -9.82 -21.28 19.95
N ARG A 31 -10.57 -21.17 18.85
CA ARG A 31 -11.53 -22.18 18.38
C ARG A 31 -10.90 -23.31 17.59
N GLN A 32 -9.59 -23.24 17.32
CA GLN A 32 -8.87 -24.16 16.44
C GLN A 32 -9.51 -24.27 15.04
N ASP A 33 -10.15 -23.20 14.55
CA ASP A 33 -10.68 -23.11 13.19
C ASP A 33 -9.55 -22.74 12.22
N ILE A 34 -8.59 -23.67 12.07
CA ILE A 34 -7.33 -23.46 11.35
C ILE A 34 -7.59 -23.14 9.87
N GLU A 35 -8.57 -23.79 9.26
CA GLU A 35 -8.92 -23.57 7.85
C GLU A 35 -9.39 -22.11 7.62
N THR A 36 -10.32 -21.63 8.44
CA THR A 36 -10.81 -20.25 8.33
C THR A 36 -9.71 -19.25 8.67
N LEU A 37 -8.89 -19.54 9.69
CA LEU A 37 -7.75 -18.72 10.07
C LEU A 37 -6.74 -18.56 8.92
N GLN A 38 -6.37 -19.66 8.27
CA GLN A 38 -5.47 -19.65 7.12
C GLN A 38 -6.07 -18.87 5.96
N ARG A 39 -7.35 -19.11 5.64
CA ARG A 39 -8.04 -18.40 4.55
C ARG A 39 -8.14 -16.90 4.81
N VAL A 40 -8.52 -16.47 6.00
CA VAL A 40 -8.64 -15.04 6.36
C VAL A 40 -7.28 -14.37 6.35
N THR A 41 -6.26 -15.01 6.92
CA THR A 41 -4.88 -14.51 6.86
C THR A 41 -4.45 -14.31 5.42
N ARG A 42 -4.65 -15.32 4.57
CA ARG A 42 -4.22 -15.28 3.17
C ARG A 42 -4.96 -14.25 2.32
N VAL A 43 -6.28 -14.27 2.34
CA VAL A 43 -7.11 -13.46 1.42
C VAL A 43 -7.24 -12.03 1.91
N HIS A 44 -7.36 -11.82 3.23
CA HIS A 44 -7.69 -10.52 3.79
C HIS A 44 -6.46 -9.84 4.41
N VAL A 45 -5.74 -10.51 5.30
CA VAL A 45 -4.64 -9.87 6.05
C VAL A 45 -3.46 -9.56 5.14
N LEU A 46 -3.00 -10.55 4.35
CA LEU A 46 -1.87 -10.35 3.42
C LEU A 46 -2.14 -9.30 2.34
N SER A 47 -3.40 -8.98 2.06
CA SER A 47 -3.76 -8.01 1.02
C SER A 47 -3.38 -6.56 1.38
N TRP A 48 -3.09 -6.26 2.65
CA TRP A 48 -2.73 -4.91 3.09
C TRP A 48 -1.66 -4.86 4.20
N MET A 49 -1.45 -5.95 4.94
CA MET A 49 -0.49 -6.01 6.05
C MET A 49 0.93 -5.55 5.69
N PRO A 50 1.48 -5.81 4.48
CA PRO A 50 2.81 -5.34 4.11
C PRO A 50 2.99 -3.86 4.20
N LEU A 51 1.98 -3.16 3.70
CA LEU A 51 1.96 -1.72 3.67
C LEU A 51 1.77 -1.15 5.07
N LEU A 52 1.08 -1.88 5.96
CA LEU A 52 1.03 -1.51 7.38
C LEU A 52 2.40 -1.67 8.04
N ILE A 53 3.05 -2.82 7.90
CA ILE A 53 4.38 -3.08 8.48
C ILE A 53 5.35 -1.98 8.04
N ASP A 54 5.35 -1.69 6.74
CA ASP A 54 6.15 -0.64 6.16
C ASP A 54 5.80 0.76 6.72
N ALA A 55 4.51 1.11 6.78
CA ALA A 55 4.07 2.39 7.31
C ALA A 55 4.44 2.57 8.80
N LEU A 56 4.36 1.50 9.59
CA LEU A 56 4.78 1.49 10.99
C LEU A 56 6.29 1.75 11.13
N SER A 57 7.10 1.09 10.29
CA SER A 57 8.57 1.27 10.28
C SER A 57 9.02 2.69 9.93
N GLN A 58 8.18 3.42 9.18
CA GLN A 58 8.44 4.80 8.76
C GLN A 58 7.84 5.86 9.70
N SER A 59 7.13 5.46 10.76
CA SER A 59 6.48 6.38 11.69
C SER A 59 7.46 7.25 12.48
N GLY A 60 8.71 6.78 12.64
CA GLY A 60 9.76 7.43 13.41
C GLY A 60 9.67 7.21 14.93
N ALA A 61 8.59 6.60 15.43
CA ALA A 61 8.45 6.27 16.84
C ALA A 61 8.96 4.84 17.11
N LYS A 62 9.85 4.70 18.09
CA LYS A 62 10.48 3.41 18.44
C LYS A 62 9.44 2.29 18.66
N LEU A 63 8.36 2.58 19.39
CA LEU A 63 7.31 1.61 19.68
C LEU A 63 6.66 1.03 18.40
N PHE A 64 6.33 1.88 17.43
CA PHE A 64 5.70 1.43 16.19
C PHE A 64 6.68 0.70 15.29
N ASN A 65 7.96 1.08 15.30
CA ASN A 65 9.00 0.34 14.59
C ASN A 65 9.16 -1.08 15.14
N GLU A 66 9.21 -1.23 16.47
CA GLU A 66 9.26 -2.54 17.13
C GLU A 66 8.00 -3.37 16.83
N MET A 67 6.82 -2.75 16.88
CA MET A 67 5.57 -3.41 16.52
C MET A 67 5.55 -3.91 15.06
N GLY A 68 6.01 -3.08 14.11
CA GLY A 68 6.11 -3.47 12.71
C GLY A 68 7.06 -4.66 12.52
N HIS A 69 8.19 -4.66 13.23
CA HIS A 69 9.17 -5.75 13.19
C HIS A 69 8.59 -7.07 13.73
N GLU A 70 7.91 -7.04 14.88
CA GLU A 70 7.30 -8.25 15.46
C GLU A 70 6.19 -8.83 14.58
N ILE A 71 5.38 -7.97 13.95
CA ILE A 71 4.37 -8.39 12.98
C ILE A 71 5.06 -9.03 11.77
N GLU A 72 6.11 -8.41 11.22
CA GLU A 72 6.89 -8.94 10.11
C GLU A 72 7.46 -10.34 10.43
N GLN A 73 8.13 -10.50 11.58
CA GLN A 73 8.69 -11.79 11.99
C GLN A 73 7.61 -12.86 12.18
N THR A 74 6.47 -12.50 12.75
CA THR A 74 5.33 -13.41 12.90
C THR A 74 4.82 -13.88 11.53
N MET A 75 4.66 -12.95 10.58
CA MET A 75 4.19 -13.28 9.24
C MET A 75 5.16 -14.20 8.50
N LEU A 76 6.46 -13.91 8.56
CA LEU A 76 7.50 -14.76 7.98
C LEU A 76 7.55 -16.14 8.66
N GLY A 77 7.41 -16.19 9.98
CA GLY A 77 7.41 -17.43 10.76
C GLY A 77 6.21 -18.35 10.49
N ILE A 78 5.06 -17.78 10.11
CA ILE A 78 3.88 -18.55 9.66
C ILE A 78 4.16 -19.23 8.30
N GLY A 79 5.17 -18.78 7.55
CA GLY A 79 5.50 -19.31 6.24
C GLY A 79 4.41 -18.97 5.24
N VAL A 80 4.32 -17.71 4.86
CA VAL A 80 3.22 -17.16 4.04
C VAL A 80 2.94 -17.98 2.78
N ASP A 81 3.97 -18.50 2.12
CA ASP A 81 3.84 -19.36 0.93
C ASP A 81 3.22 -20.74 1.24
N SER A 82 3.25 -21.19 2.49
CA SER A 82 2.57 -22.42 2.95
C SER A 82 1.06 -22.23 3.16
N LEU A 83 0.57 -20.99 3.12
CA LEU A 83 -0.83 -20.70 3.39
C LEU A 83 -1.75 -20.98 2.20
N GLY A 84 -1.26 -21.22 0.98
CA GLY A 84 -2.11 -21.53 -0.18
C GLY A 84 -1.38 -21.52 -1.51
N THR A 85 -2.13 -21.70 -2.60
CA THR A 85 -1.59 -21.68 -3.98
C THR A 85 -1.80 -20.32 -4.64
N GLU A 86 -1.14 -20.10 -5.79
CA GLU A 86 -1.23 -18.88 -6.60
C GLU A 86 -2.67 -18.48 -6.98
N SER A 87 -3.59 -19.44 -7.08
CA SER A 87 -5.02 -19.18 -7.35
C SER A 87 -5.79 -18.57 -6.18
N ASP A 88 -5.21 -18.55 -4.97
CA ASP A 88 -5.91 -18.15 -3.75
C ASP A 88 -5.65 -16.70 -3.33
N TYR A 89 -4.82 -15.97 -4.07
CA TYR A 89 -4.53 -14.55 -3.83
C TYR A 89 -5.50 -13.69 -4.65
N PRO A 90 -5.95 -12.54 -4.12
CA PRO A 90 -6.80 -11.64 -4.89
C PRO A 90 -6.07 -11.23 -6.16
N PRO A 91 -6.71 -11.34 -7.33
CA PRO A 91 -6.05 -11.06 -8.60
C PRO A 91 -5.54 -9.62 -8.62
N LEU A 92 -4.45 -9.41 -9.35
CA LEU A 92 -4.03 -8.07 -9.70
C LEU A 92 -5.18 -7.34 -10.38
N MET A 93 -5.55 -6.21 -9.80
CA MET A 93 -6.46 -5.30 -10.46
C MET A 93 -5.69 -4.63 -11.60
N GLU A 94 -6.27 -4.67 -12.80
CA GLU A 94 -5.86 -3.80 -13.90
C GLU A 94 -5.94 -2.33 -13.45
N LEU A 95 -5.22 -1.45 -14.14
CA LEU A 95 -5.33 -0.02 -13.86
C LEU A 95 -6.81 0.41 -13.97
N PRO A 96 -7.33 1.18 -13.00
CA PRO A 96 -8.74 1.55 -12.99
C PRO A 96 -9.09 2.60 -14.05
N PHE A 97 -8.15 2.96 -14.91
CA PHE A 97 -8.28 3.95 -15.96
C PHE A 97 -7.41 3.60 -17.18
N ASP A 98 -7.86 4.11 -18.33
CA ASP A 98 -7.08 4.15 -19.57
C ASP A 98 -6.01 5.24 -19.45
N MET A 99 -4.73 4.86 -19.57
CA MET A 99 -3.59 5.76 -19.40
C MET A 99 -3.64 6.97 -20.34
N ASP A 100 -4.15 6.79 -21.56
CA ASP A 100 -4.22 7.85 -22.56
C ASP A 100 -5.33 8.87 -22.26
N LYS A 101 -6.25 8.54 -21.35
CA LYS A 101 -7.43 9.35 -21.00
C LYS A 101 -7.50 9.69 -19.51
N ALA A 102 -6.51 9.30 -18.73
CA ALA A 102 -6.55 9.40 -17.28
C ALA A 102 -6.47 10.87 -16.83
N GLU A 103 -7.48 11.31 -16.10
CA GLU A 103 -7.43 12.62 -15.44
C GLU A 103 -6.57 12.54 -14.18
N LEU A 104 -5.91 13.65 -13.80
CA LEU A 104 -5.09 13.72 -12.58
C LEU A 104 -5.88 13.32 -11.32
N ALA A 105 -7.19 13.54 -11.29
CA ALA A 105 -8.05 13.12 -10.17
C ALA A 105 -8.09 11.58 -10.03
N ALA A 106 -8.19 10.85 -11.14
CA ALA A 106 -8.18 9.39 -11.14
C ALA A 106 -6.82 8.85 -10.70
N ILE A 107 -5.73 9.46 -11.18
CA ILE A 107 -4.36 9.13 -10.76
C ILE A 107 -4.17 9.41 -9.26
N GLY A 108 -4.67 10.55 -8.77
CA GLY A 108 -4.63 10.91 -7.36
C GLY A 108 -5.36 9.89 -6.47
N ILE A 109 -6.52 9.39 -6.90
CA ILE A 109 -7.28 8.33 -6.21
C ILE A 109 -6.47 7.02 -6.19
N TYR A 110 -5.94 6.59 -7.33
CA TYR A 110 -5.14 5.37 -7.44
C TYR A 110 -3.89 5.40 -6.55
N LEU A 111 -3.09 6.47 -6.64
CA LEU A 111 -1.89 6.63 -5.81
C LEU A 111 -2.22 6.79 -4.32
N ALA A 112 -3.40 7.33 -3.99
CA ALA A 112 -3.89 7.40 -2.62
C ALA A 112 -4.45 6.07 -2.08
N THR A 113 -4.58 5.04 -2.91
CA THR A 113 -5.16 3.74 -2.58
C THR A 113 -4.06 2.67 -2.53
N PRO A 114 -3.50 2.37 -1.34
CA PRO A 114 -2.26 1.61 -1.25
C PRO A 114 -2.40 0.16 -1.76
N ILE A 115 -3.56 -0.46 -1.57
CA ILE A 115 -3.84 -1.81 -2.08
C ILE A 115 -3.89 -1.88 -3.62
N GLU A 116 -4.14 -0.74 -4.29
CA GLU A 116 -4.09 -0.63 -5.75
C GLU A 116 -2.67 -0.31 -6.21
N SER A 117 -2.09 0.78 -5.68
CA SER A 117 -0.80 1.30 -6.16
C SER A 117 0.44 0.58 -5.62
N GLY A 118 0.30 -0.23 -4.58
CA GLY A 118 1.46 -0.80 -3.88
C GLY A 118 2.25 0.22 -3.04
N LEU A 119 1.78 1.47 -2.93
CA LEU A 119 2.45 2.55 -2.21
C LEU A 119 1.60 3.10 -1.09
N PHE A 120 2.20 3.24 0.08
CA PHE A 120 1.68 4.09 1.13
C PHE A 120 2.58 5.32 1.29
N ILE A 121 1.99 6.50 1.08
CA ILE A 121 2.64 7.78 1.39
C ILE A 121 1.73 8.55 2.34
N SER A 122 2.29 9.00 3.46
CA SER A 122 1.56 9.79 4.44
C SER A 122 1.38 11.23 3.94
N LYS A 123 0.31 11.90 4.38
CA LYS A 123 0.10 13.34 4.11
C LYS A 123 1.26 14.20 4.60
N ALA A 124 1.82 13.86 5.76
CA ALA A 124 2.97 14.56 6.31
C ALA A 124 4.19 14.45 5.36
N ARG A 125 4.43 13.26 4.79
CA ARG A 125 5.51 13.07 3.83
C ARG A 125 5.26 13.83 2.52
N LEU A 126 4.05 13.75 1.96
CA LEU A 126 3.67 14.55 0.78
C LEU A 126 3.88 16.06 1.03
N ALA A 127 3.54 16.54 2.23
CA ALA A 127 3.69 17.95 2.57
C ALA A 127 5.16 18.37 2.78
N ILE A 128 6.03 17.46 3.22
CA ILE A 128 7.49 17.69 3.27
C ILE A 128 8.03 17.80 1.84
N GLU A 129 7.61 16.89 0.97
CA GLU A 129 8.08 16.83 -0.42
C GLU A 129 7.61 18.02 -1.25
N ALA A 130 6.35 18.43 -1.12
CA ALA A 130 5.88 19.64 -1.79
C ALA A 130 6.73 20.86 -1.38
N ARG A 131 7.10 20.96 -0.10
CA ARG A 131 7.93 22.06 0.41
C ARG A 131 9.37 22.03 -0.09
N SER A 132 10.01 20.87 -0.24
CA SER A 132 11.38 20.78 -0.80
C SER A 132 11.43 21.33 -2.22
N HIS A 133 10.34 21.19 -2.97
CA HIS A 133 10.21 21.70 -4.35
C HIS A 133 9.46 23.03 -4.46
N ARG A 134 9.20 23.72 -3.35
CA ARG A 134 8.45 25.01 -3.29
C ARG A 134 7.05 24.94 -3.89
N LEU A 135 6.44 23.76 -3.91
CA LEU A 135 5.06 23.51 -4.33
C LEU A 135 4.08 23.71 -3.17
N PRO A 136 2.82 24.08 -3.46
CA PRO A 136 1.75 24.08 -2.47
C PRO A 136 1.53 22.69 -1.87
N THR A 137 1.33 22.62 -0.56
CA THR A 137 1.10 21.35 0.17
C THR A 137 -0.31 20.77 -0.01
N GLY A 138 -1.21 21.53 -0.67
CA GLY A 138 -2.61 21.17 -0.87
C GLY A 138 -3.41 21.06 0.44
N PHE A 139 -4.72 20.91 0.32
CA PHE A 139 -5.63 20.61 1.44
C PHE A 139 -6.60 19.49 1.03
N GLY A 140 -7.24 18.85 2.00
CA GLY A 140 -8.26 17.83 1.75
C GLY A 140 -7.77 16.39 1.96
N THR A 141 -8.34 15.45 1.20
CA THR A 141 -8.00 14.02 1.28
C THR A 141 -6.59 13.76 0.70
N ARG A 142 -6.03 12.56 0.92
CA ARG A 142 -4.73 12.21 0.32
C ARG A 142 -4.78 12.23 -1.20
N ALA A 143 -5.88 11.78 -1.79
CA ALA A 143 -6.10 11.84 -3.24
C ALA A 143 -6.05 13.27 -3.76
N MET A 144 -6.76 14.20 -3.11
CA MET A 144 -6.73 15.63 -3.45
C MET A 144 -5.34 16.24 -3.30
N THR A 145 -4.60 15.86 -2.26
CA THR A 145 -3.21 16.32 -2.07
C THR A 145 -2.30 15.84 -3.19
N ILE A 146 -2.39 14.57 -3.60
CA ILE A 146 -1.57 14.02 -4.69
C ILE A 146 -1.94 14.65 -6.03
N GLU A 147 -3.23 14.77 -6.35
CA GLU A 147 -3.71 15.47 -7.54
C GLU A 147 -3.20 16.91 -7.57
N GLY A 148 -3.38 17.65 -6.47
CA GLY A 148 -2.93 19.03 -6.35
C GLY A 148 -1.41 19.18 -6.48
N LEU A 149 -0.64 18.20 -6.01
CA LEU A 149 0.81 18.16 -6.15
C LEU A 149 1.22 18.07 -7.61
N PHE A 150 0.69 17.10 -8.38
CA PHE A 150 0.98 16.98 -9.81
C PHE A 150 0.49 18.19 -10.60
N ARG A 151 -0.72 18.68 -10.30
CA ARG A 151 -1.26 19.89 -10.96
C ARG A 151 -0.37 21.11 -10.74
N SER A 152 0.10 21.32 -9.52
CA SER A 152 1.01 22.43 -9.21
C SER A 152 2.37 22.23 -9.85
N ALA A 153 2.90 21.00 -9.83
CA ALA A 153 4.17 20.68 -10.45
C ALA A 153 4.17 20.99 -11.95
N GLY A 154 3.10 20.70 -12.68
CA GLY A 154 2.98 21.08 -14.10
C GLY A 154 2.92 22.60 -14.33
N GLN A 155 2.42 23.38 -13.37
CA GLN A 155 2.41 24.84 -13.46
C GLN A 155 3.78 25.48 -13.16
N TYR A 156 4.63 24.78 -12.40
CA TYR A 156 5.91 25.28 -11.93
C TYR A 156 7.11 24.51 -12.52
N GLU A 157 6.92 23.77 -13.62
CA GLU A 157 7.96 22.99 -14.31
C GLU A 157 8.73 22.06 -13.36
N ALA A 158 7.98 21.36 -12.51
CA ALA A 158 8.50 20.51 -11.45
C ALA A 158 7.93 19.08 -11.50
N ILE A 159 7.32 18.64 -12.61
CA ILE A 159 6.75 17.27 -12.69
C ILE A 159 7.88 16.25 -12.56
N GLY A 160 9.00 16.43 -13.25
CA GLY A 160 10.18 15.58 -13.10
C GLY A 160 10.61 15.36 -11.64
N ALA A 161 10.63 16.41 -10.82
CA ALA A 161 10.98 16.31 -9.40
C ALA A 161 9.94 15.53 -8.58
N VAL A 162 8.64 15.70 -8.87
CA VAL A 162 7.59 14.91 -8.23
C VAL A 162 7.67 13.45 -8.66
N CYS A 163 7.91 13.17 -9.94
CA CYS A 163 8.11 11.83 -10.45
C CYS A 163 9.32 11.15 -9.79
N ASP A 164 10.46 11.85 -9.67
CA ASP A 164 11.65 11.34 -8.97
C ASP A 164 11.35 10.96 -7.51
N PHE A 165 10.53 11.74 -6.81
CA PHE A 165 10.09 11.39 -5.45
C PHE A 165 9.30 10.08 -5.43
N PHE A 166 8.35 9.89 -6.35
CA PHE A 166 7.58 8.65 -6.42
C PHE A 166 8.47 7.47 -6.84
N ASP A 167 9.38 7.66 -7.78
CA ASP A 167 10.34 6.63 -8.20
C ASP A 167 11.20 6.15 -7.02
N GLN A 168 11.74 7.07 -6.21
CA GLN A 168 12.47 6.72 -4.99
C GLN A 168 11.61 5.91 -3.99
N LYS A 169 10.30 6.20 -3.92
CA LYS A 169 9.38 5.42 -3.08
C LYS A 169 9.09 4.05 -3.65
N ILE A 170 9.00 3.92 -4.96
CA ILE A 170 8.84 2.63 -5.64
C ILE A 170 10.09 1.76 -5.41
N GLU A 171 11.29 2.30 -5.66
CA GLU A 171 12.56 1.59 -5.47
C GLU A 171 12.73 1.06 -4.05
N SER A 172 12.50 1.92 -3.05
CA SER A 172 12.57 1.51 -1.64
C SER A 172 11.61 0.36 -1.30
N LYS A 173 10.48 0.25 -2.00
CA LYS A 173 9.48 -0.81 -1.79
C LYS A 173 9.83 -2.06 -2.56
N GLU A 174 10.37 -1.95 -3.77
CA GLU A 174 10.91 -3.07 -4.53
C GLU A 174 12.03 -3.78 -3.74
N GLU A 175 12.90 -3.02 -3.06
CA GLU A 175 13.91 -3.58 -2.16
C GLU A 175 13.30 -4.34 -0.97
N LEU A 176 12.23 -3.81 -0.38
CA LEU A 176 11.50 -4.49 0.70
C LEU A 176 10.91 -5.82 0.21
N TRP A 177 10.22 -5.80 -0.93
CA TRP A 177 9.62 -7.01 -1.51
C TRP A 177 10.67 -8.04 -1.91
N LYS A 178 11.81 -7.60 -2.45
CA LYS A 178 12.92 -8.50 -2.74
C LYS A 178 13.45 -9.19 -1.48
N ARG A 179 13.69 -8.44 -0.41
CA ARG A 179 14.12 -9.03 0.88
C ARG A 179 13.11 -10.07 1.38
N TRP A 180 11.82 -9.79 1.24
CA TRP A 180 10.77 -10.71 1.68
C TRP A 180 10.65 -11.96 0.81
N SER A 181 10.86 -11.81 -0.49
CA SER A 181 10.96 -12.93 -1.41
C SER A 181 12.07 -13.90 -0.98
N ASP A 182 13.23 -13.37 -0.60
CA ASP A 182 14.38 -14.16 -0.16
C ASP A 182 14.15 -14.86 1.20
N THR A 183 13.15 -14.41 1.98
CA THR A 183 12.78 -14.98 3.29
C THR A 183 11.58 -15.93 3.27
N GLY A 184 11.16 -16.41 2.10
CA GLY A 184 10.09 -17.42 1.98
C GLY A 184 8.68 -16.84 1.84
N ALA A 185 8.57 -15.62 1.31
CA ALA A 185 7.31 -15.00 0.91
C ALA A 185 7.35 -14.61 -0.58
N ALA A 186 7.94 -15.46 -1.43
CA ALA A 186 8.28 -15.17 -2.82
C ALA A 186 7.03 -14.92 -3.68
N HIS A 187 5.98 -15.70 -3.47
CA HIS A 187 4.78 -15.59 -4.28
C HIS A 187 4.07 -14.25 -4.03
N TRP A 188 3.83 -13.93 -2.76
CA TRP A 188 3.14 -12.71 -2.36
C TRP A 188 3.93 -11.43 -2.61
N SER A 189 5.25 -11.44 -2.36
CA SER A 189 6.11 -10.30 -2.71
C SER A 189 6.12 -10.05 -4.22
N GLY A 190 6.00 -11.10 -5.04
CA GLY A 190 5.81 -10.99 -6.48
C GLY A 190 4.52 -10.24 -6.87
N GLU A 191 3.41 -10.49 -6.19
CA GLU A 191 2.15 -9.77 -6.43
C GLU A 191 2.25 -8.27 -6.10
N TRP A 192 2.93 -7.91 -5.01
CA TRP A 192 3.18 -6.51 -4.69
C TRP A 192 4.16 -5.84 -5.66
N ALA A 193 5.18 -6.56 -6.13
CA ALA A 193 6.09 -6.08 -7.16
C ALA A 193 5.35 -5.78 -8.47
N LYS A 194 4.37 -6.61 -8.87
CA LYS A 194 3.53 -6.35 -10.05
C LYS A 194 2.67 -5.08 -9.89
N LYS A 195 2.12 -4.81 -8.70
CA LYS A 195 1.40 -3.55 -8.41
C LYS A 195 2.33 -2.33 -8.52
N LEU A 196 3.53 -2.41 -7.96
CA LEU A 196 4.53 -1.35 -8.09
C LEU A 196 4.94 -1.10 -9.53
N ALA A 197 5.07 -2.15 -10.34
CA ALA A 197 5.36 -2.00 -11.77
C ALA A 197 4.24 -1.24 -12.52
N ASN A 198 2.97 -1.47 -12.16
CA ASN A 198 1.86 -0.67 -12.71
C ASN A 198 1.97 0.80 -12.28
N THR A 199 2.30 1.05 -11.01
CA THR A 199 2.49 2.42 -10.51
C THR A 199 3.67 3.11 -11.17
N ARG A 200 4.78 2.40 -11.41
CA ARG A 200 5.94 2.93 -12.14
C ARG A 200 5.55 3.38 -13.55
N ARG A 201 4.78 2.57 -14.29
CA ARG A 201 4.23 2.97 -15.60
C ARG A 201 3.39 4.24 -15.52
N VAL A 202 2.56 4.40 -14.48
CA VAL A 202 1.79 5.64 -14.27
C VAL A 202 2.70 6.86 -14.10
N ILE A 203 3.78 6.73 -13.31
CA ILE A 203 4.75 7.81 -13.07
C ILE A 203 5.56 8.13 -14.35
N GLU A 204 5.96 7.11 -15.11
CA GLU A 204 6.66 7.26 -16.39
C GLU A 204 5.80 8.02 -17.41
N THR A 205 4.52 7.66 -17.56
CA THR A 205 3.60 8.37 -18.46
C THR A 205 3.39 9.84 -18.06
N LEU A 206 3.31 10.14 -16.75
CA LEU A 206 3.22 11.52 -16.29
C LEU A 206 4.46 12.33 -16.63
N ARG A 207 5.64 11.71 -16.59
CA ARG A 207 6.92 12.34 -16.96
C ARG A 207 6.95 12.64 -18.47
N GLU A 208 6.57 11.68 -19.31
CA GLU A 208 6.56 11.85 -20.78
C GLU A 208 5.55 12.91 -21.25
N ALA A 209 4.44 13.08 -20.54
CA ALA A 209 3.46 14.13 -20.85
C ALA A 209 4.00 15.56 -20.63
N GLU A 210 4.98 15.75 -19.73
CA GLU A 210 5.68 17.05 -19.53
C GLU A 210 6.60 17.34 -20.73
N ASP A 211 7.36 16.34 -21.18
CA ASP A 211 8.32 16.46 -22.28
C ASP A 211 7.65 16.78 -23.63
N THR A 212 6.39 16.36 -23.81
CA THR A 212 5.60 16.62 -25.03
C THR A 212 4.84 17.95 -25.00
N SER A 213 4.69 18.58 -23.83
CA SER A 213 4.00 19.86 -23.64
C SER A 213 4.94 21.07 -23.60
N SER A 214 6.26 20.83 -23.59
CA SER A 214 7.34 21.83 -23.58
C SER A 214 7.88 22.11 -24.99
#